data_AF-A0A9D7JA22-F1
#
_entry.id   AF-A0A9D7JA22-F1
#
_cell.length_a   1.000
_cell.length_b   1.000
_cell.length_c   1.000
_cell.angle_alpha   90.00
_cell.angle_beta   90.00
_cell.angle_gamma   90.00
#
_symmetry.space_group_name_H-M   'P 1'
#
loop_
_entity.id
_entity.type
_entity.pdbx_description
1 polymer ?
#
loop_
_entity_poly.entity_id
_entity_poly.type
_entity_poly.pdbx_seq_one_letter_code
_entity_poly.pdbx_strand_id
1 'polypeptide(L)' 'MDNDTPNVVIEKPATRRILNQVVGWGAIALGFIVAVDGAAPQFDLTAFTTPGTAGIAFLAGVLAVGVTVPNIPKA' A
#
# COMPACT_ATOMS: atom_id res chain seq x y z
N MET A 1 17.91 -28.12 15.63
CA MET A 1 18.04 -26.67 15.46
C MET A 1 16.75 -26.24 14.81
N ASP A 2 15.84 -25.75 15.63
CA ASP A 2 14.49 -25.42 15.23
C ASP A 2 14.54 -24.26 14.24
N ASN A 3 13.96 -24.46 13.07
CA ASN A 3 13.78 -23.41 12.07
C ASN A 3 12.62 -22.51 12.53
N ASP A 4 12.88 -21.72 13.58
CA ASP A 4 11.91 -20.87 14.27
C ASP A 4 11.65 -19.56 13.52
N THR A 5 10.97 -19.65 12.39
CA THR A 5 10.29 -18.46 11.85
C THR A 5 8.79 -18.67 11.67
N PRO A 6 7.99 -18.82 12.75
CA PRO A 6 6.55 -18.69 12.64
C PRO A 6 6.18 -17.20 12.77
N ASN A 7 6.56 -16.40 11.78
CA ASN A 7 6.01 -15.05 11.62
C ASN A 7 5.00 -15.12 10.46
N VAL A 8 3.77 -15.52 10.77
CA VAL A 8 2.74 -15.79 9.75
C VAL A 8 1.40 -15.18 10.15
N VAL A 9 1.08 -14.02 9.58
CA VAL A 9 -0.26 -13.40 9.71
C VAL A 9 -1.11 -13.60 8.44
N ILE A 10 -0.50 -14.06 7.34
CA ILE A 10 -1.17 -14.63 6.15
C ILE A 10 -0.29 -15.78 5.65
N GLU A 11 -0.76 -17.02 5.74
CA GLU A 11 0.00 -18.24 5.38
C GLU A 11 0.47 -18.29 3.92
N LYS A 12 -0.22 -17.57 3.03
CA LYS A 12 0.07 -17.59 1.59
C LYS A 12 0.95 -16.41 1.20
N PRO A 13 2.24 -16.61 0.86
CA PRO A 13 3.13 -15.54 0.43
C PRO A 13 2.65 -14.85 -0.86
N ALA A 14 1.95 -15.59 -1.73
CA ALA A 14 1.31 -15.02 -2.92
C ALA A 14 0.26 -13.95 -2.57
N THR A 15 -0.60 -14.21 -1.57
CA THR A 15 -1.63 -13.25 -1.13
C THR A 15 -1.00 -11.97 -0.60
N ARG A 16 0.08 -12.08 0.19
CA ARG A 16 0.81 -10.91 0.71
C ARG A 16 1.41 -10.07 -0.41
N ARG A 17 1.98 -10.71 -1.43
CA ARG A 17 2.54 -10.03 -2.60
C ARG A 17 1.44 -9.31 -3.40
N ILE A 18 0.31 -9.97 -3.62
CA ILE A 18 -0.84 -9.39 -4.34
C ILE A 18 -1.38 -8.18 -3.58
N LEU A 19 -1.56 -8.26 -2.26
CA LEU A 19 -2.03 -7.14 -1.45
C LEU A 19 -1.10 -5.93 -1.55
N ASN A 20 0.22 -6.14 -1.42
CA ASN A 20 1.19 -5.07 -1.59
C ASN A 20 1.19 -4.49 -3.02
N GLN A 21 1.03 -5.34 -4.04
CA GLN A 21 0.93 -4.88 -5.43
C GLN A 21 -0.32 -4.04 -5.68
N VAL A 22 -1.49 -4.45 -5.16
CA VAL A 22 -2.74 -3.70 -5.34
C VAL A 22 -2.64 -2.30 -4.73
N VAL A 23 -2.16 -2.20 -3.49
CA VAL A 23 -2.00 -0.89 -2.84
C VAL A 23 -0.90 -0.07 -3.51
N GLY A 24 0.20 -0.70 -3.93
CA GLY A 24 1.28 -0.04 -4.66
C GLY A 24 0.82 0.53 -6.01
N TRP A 25 0.09 -0.24 -6.80
CA TRP A 25 -0.47 0.22 -8.07
C TRP A 25 -1.50 1.33 -7.86
N GLY A 26 -2.33 1.24 -6.82
CA GLY A 26 -3.25 2.31 -6.43
C GLY A 26 -2.52 3.61 -6.10
N ALA A 27 -1.41 3.52 -5.35
CA ALA A 27 -0.58 4.68 -5.03
C ALA A 27 0.06 5.32 -6.28
N ILE A 28 0.56 4.50 -7.21
CA ILE A 28 1.15 4.98 -8.48
C ILE A 28 0.09 5.70 -9.32
N ALA A 29 -1.08 5.08 -9.50
CA ALA A 29 -2.17 5.66 -10.29
C ALA A 29 -2.64 6.99 -9.70
N LEU A 30 -2.79 7.04 -8.38
CA LEU A 30 -3.18 8.26 -7.69
C LEU A 30 -2.10 9.35 -7.79
N GLY A 31 -0.83 8.99 -7.62
CA GLY A 31 0.29 9.92 -7.79
C GLY A 31 0.34 10.52 -9.20
N PHE A 32 0.01 9.74 -10.22
CA PHE A 32 -0.14 10.26 -11.59
C PHE A 32 -1.27 11.28 -11.69
N ILE A 33 -2.45 11.01 -11.11
CA ILE A 33 -3.58 11.96 -11.15
C ILE A 33 -3.22 13.26 -10.43
N VAL A 34 -2.56 13.19 -9.27
CA VAL A 34 -2.05 14.36 -8.54
C VAL A 34 -1.07 15.17 -9.38
N ALA A 35 -0.17 14.50 -10.11
CA ALA A 35 0.78 15.18 -10.99
C ALA A 35 0.08 15.89 -12.17
N VAL A 36 -0.97 15.29 -12.73
CA VAL A 36 -1.79 15.90 -13.79
C VAL A 36 -2.54 17.13 -13.26
N ASP A 37 -3.18 17.02 -12.10
CA ASP A 37 -3.91 18.09 -11.41
C ASP A 37 -2.98 19.30 -11.15
N GLY A 38 -1.77 19.05 -10.63
CA GLY A 38 -0.76 20.09 -10.41
C GLY A 38 -0.18 20.71 -11.68
N ALA A 39 -0.14 19.96 -12.79
CA ALA A 39 0.41 20.45 -14.07
C ALA A 39 -0.65 21.14 -14.96
N ALA A 40 -1.93 20.86 -14.75
CA ALA A 40 -3.03 21.34 -15.58
C ALA A 40 -4.15 21.95 -14.72
N PRO A 41 -4.05 23.26 -14.36
CA PRO A 41 -5.00 23.94 -13.47
C PRO A 41 -6.46 23.95 -13.96
N GLN A 42 -6.68 23.68 -15.25
CA GLN A 42 -8.02 23.51 -15.83
C GLN A 42 -8.73 22.23 -15.39
N PHE A 43 -8.01 21.24 -14.82
CA PHE A 43 -8.57 20.03 -14.26
C PHE A 43 -8.30 20.03 -12.75
N ASP A 44 -9.18 20.66 -11.96
CA ASP A 44 -9.11 20.56 -10.49
C ASP A 44 -9.70 19.23 -10.04
N LEU A 45 -8.82 18.32 -9.64
CA LEU A 45 -9.17 16.99 -9.14
C LEU A 45 -8.92 16.86 -7.64
N THR A 46 -8.63 17.96 -6.94
CA THR A 46 -8.24 18.01 -5.53
C THR A 46 -9.26 17.31 -4.63
N ALA A 47 -10.55 17.48 -4.95
CA ALA A 47 -11.65 16.86 -4.21
C ALA A 47 -11.65 15.32 -4.26
N PHE A 48 -11.00 14.71 -5.26
CA PHE A 48 -10.84 13.26 -5.39
C PHE A 48 -9.46 12.79 -4.96
N THR A 49 -8.41 13.54 -5.33
CA THR A 49 -7.03 13.16 -5.03
C THR A 49 -6.72 13.25 -3.54
N THR A 50 -7.31 14.21 -2.82
CA THR A 50 -7.14 14.36 -1.36
C THR A 50 -7.68 13.15 -0.58
N PRO A 51 -8.99 12.78 -0.69
CA PRO A 51 -9.49 11.59 0.00
C PRO A 51 -8.87 10.30 -0.55
N GLY A 52 -8.55 10.24 -1.85
CA GLY A 52 -7.81 9.12 -2.43
C GLY A 52 -6.46 8.91 -1.77
N THR A 53 -5.72 9.99 -1.50
CA THR A 53 -4.38 9.93 -0.88
C THR A 53 -4.48 9.46 0.56
N ALA A 54 -5.46 9.99 1.30
CA ALA A 54 -5.75 9.53 2.65
C ALA A 54 -6.12 8.03 2.69
N GLY A 55 -6.96 7.58 1.75
CA GLY A 55 -7.36 6.18 1.65
C GLY A 55 -6.19 5.24 1.34
N ILE A 56 -5.35 5.58 0.36
CA ILE A 56 -4.15 4.80 0.03
C ILE A 56 -3.17 4.78 1.21
N ALA A 57 -2.94 5.92 1.88
CA ALA A 57 -2.07 5.99 3.05
C ALA A 57 -2.58 5.11 4.20
N PHE A 58 -3.90 5.12 4.45
CA PHE A 58 -4.52 4.23 5.43
C PHE A 58 -4.32 2.75 5.07
N LEU A 59 -4.60 2.36 3.82
CA LEU A 59 -4.41 0.98 3.36
C LEU A 59 -2.95 0.53 3.46
N ALA A 60 -2.01 1.40 3.12
CA ALA A 60 -0.58 1.15 3.26
C ALA A 60 -0.20 0.93 4.73
N GLY A 61 -0.74 1.75 5.65
CA GLY A 61 -0.54 1.58 7.09
C GLY A 61 -1.11 0.26 7.62
N VAL A 62 -2.33 -0.11 7.21
CA VAL A 62 -2.95 -1.39 7.57
C VAL A 62 -2.12 -2.57 7.06
N LEU A 63 -1.65 -2.53 5.81
CA LEU A 63 -0.77 -3.56 5.28
C LEU A 63 0.58 -3.61 5.99
N ALA A 64 1.15 -2.46 6.34
CA ALA A 64 2.42 -2.41 7.07
C ALA A 64 2.29 -3.10 8.43
N VAL A 65 1.28 -2.73 9.21
CA VAL A 65 1.08 -3.25 10.58
C VAL A 65 0.54 -4.68 10.58
N GLY A 66 -0.41 -5.00 9.69
CA GLY A 66 -1.10 -6.28 9.68
C GLY A 66 -0.39 -7.37 8.86
N VAL A 67 0.42 -7.00 7.87
CA VAL A 67 1.02 -7.95 6.93
C VAL A 67 2.54 -7.84 6.86
N THR A 68 3.10 -6.65 6.79
CA THR A 68 4.55 -6.53 6.58
C THR A 68 5.32 -6.80 7.87
N VAL A 69 5.08 -6.01 8.92
CA VAL A 69 5.78 -6.09 10.21
C VAL A 69 5.72 -7.49 10.84
N PRO A 70 4.55 -8.16 10.92
CA PRO A 70 4.46 -9.49 11.53
C PRO A 70 5.08 -10.61 10.70
N ASN A 71 5.57 -10.31 9.50
CA ASN A 71 6.17 -11.30 8.60
C ASN A 71 7.60 -10.91 8.20
N ILE A 72 8.24 -10.00 8.94
CA ILE A 72 9.68 -9.74 8.85
C ILE A 72 10.41 -10.93 9.50
N PRO A 73 11.41 -11.55 8.84
CA PRO A 73 12.21 -12.61 9.46
C PRO A 73 12.88 -12.12 10.74
N LYS A 74 12.87 -12.93 11.81
CA LYS A 74 13.70 -12.64 12.99
C LYS A 74 15.17 -12.89 12.64
N ALA A 75 16.04 -11.98 13.05
CA ALA A 75 17.49 -12.08 12.91
C ALA A 75 18.08 -13.13 13.87
#